data_AF-K6WIM1-F1
#
_entry.id   AF-K6WIM1-F1
#
_cell.length_a   1.000
_cell.length_b   1.000
_cell.length_c   1.000
_cell.angle_alpha   90.00
_cell.angle_beta   90.00
_cell.angle_gamma   90.00
#
_symmetry.space_group_name_H-M   'P 1'
#
loop_
_entity.id
_entity.type
_entity.pdbx_description
1 polymer ?
#
loop_
_entity_poly.entity_id
_entity_poly.type
_entity_poly.pdbx_seq_one_letter_code
_entity_poly.pdbx_strand_id
1 'polypeptide(L)'
;MLGVFVAGCGSDEQYTAPETSLVVPAGPALVGEVSAVGTADVAVDAGLARPVSVRFAGIGAAACDDDDGDSALAEALHRVTHVGALVVVARVETSGEPVDVIVGYVFGRDAGSTDPSGPSYNEQIVRAGDARAEPEVDRAAGADVAAQAARAANAMSQPDRTLYPRLVNAETEAWSAGRGAIGPCVRRQADLDAAAARAAASTAGASSASVQPTPPTPQADDPRTNNAQATARRPLPERERPILTRFCQRTERC
;
A
#
# COMPACT_ATOMS: atom_id res chain seq x y z
N MET A 1 -38.55 51.48 -46.49
CA MET A 1 -37.41 50.60 -46.17
C MET A 1 -37.93 49.37 -45.47
N LEU A 2 -38.09 48.27 -46.20
CA LEU A 2 -38.41 46.94 -45.66
C LEU A 2 -37.37 46.00 -46.27
N GLY A 3 -36.41 45.57 -45.46
CA GLY A 3 -35.36 44.63 -45.86
C GLY A 3 -35.84 43.20 -45.64
N VAL A 4 -35.83 42.42 -46.73
CA VAL A 4 -36.10 40.99 -46.75
C VAL A 4 -34.91 40.25 -46.13
N PHE A 5 -35.13 39.48 -45.07
CA PHE A 5 -34.18 38.49 -44.58
C PHE A 5 -34.26 37.24 -45.46
N VAL A 6 -33.20 36.96 -46.21
CA VAL A 6 -33.01 35.65 -46.84
C VAL A 6 -32.31 34.76 -45.81
N ALA A 7 -33.10 33.89 -45.20
CA ALA A 7 -32.59 32.77 -44.40
C ALA A 7 -31.98 31.74 -45.37
N GLY A 8 -30.65 31.72 -45.44
CA GLY A 8 -29.91 30.59 -45.99
C GLY A 8 -29.67 29.58 -44.88
N CYS A 9 -30.54 28.59 -44.75
CA CYS A 9 -30.27 27.39 -43.97
C CYS A 9 -29.21 26.58 -44.72
N GLY A 10 -27.94 26.77 -44.37
CA GLY A 10 -26.93 25.73 -44.59
C GLY A 10 -27.31 24.53 -43.74
N SER A 11 -27.30 23.34 -44.31
CA SER A 11 -27.57 22.10 -43.60
C SER A 11 -26.68 21.99 -42.37
N ASP A 12 -27.27 21.69 -41.22
CA ASP A 12 -26.58 21.10 -40.07
C ASP A 12 -26.04 19.72 -40.51
N GLU A 13 -24.96 19.73 -41.29
CA GLU A 13 -24.05 18.60 -41.26
C GLU A 13 -23.58 18.54 -39.82
N GLN A 14 -24.04 17.52 -39.10
CA GLN A 14 -23.49 17.15 -37.81
C GLN A 14 -21.99 17.07 -38.01
N TYR A 15 -21.27 18.10 -37.55
CA TYR A 15 -19.84 18.03 -37.38
C TYR A 15 -19.63 17.03 -36.24
N THR A 16 -19.62 15.75 -36.58
CA THR A 16 -19.10 14.71 -35.71
C THR A 16 -17.64 15.05 -35.54
N ALA A 17 -17.30 15.67 -34.40
CA ALA A 17 -15.91 15.86 -34.04
C ALA A 17 -15.21 14.52 -34.26
N PRO A 18 -14.10 14.49 -35.03
CA PRO A 18 -13.41 13.23 -35.25
C PRO A 18 -13.14 12.63 -33.88
N GLU A 19 -13.53 11.37 -33.68
CA GLU A 19 -13.16 10.63 -32.49
C GLU A 19 -11.63 10.53 -32.51
N THR A 20 -10.95 11.49 -31.89
CA THR A 20 -9.52 11.41 -31.59
C THR A 20 -9.37 10.46 -30.41
N SER A 21 -9.81 9.21 -30.59
CA SER A 21 -9.57 8.16 -29.61
C SER A 21 -8.07 7.91 -29.60
N LEU A 22 -7.44 8.23 -28.47
CA LEU A 22 -6.04 7.91 -28.24
C LEU A 22 -5.93 6.39 -28.19
N VAL A 23 -5.35 5.79 -29.23
CA VAL A 23 -5.00 4.37 -29.21
C VAL A 23 -3.58 4.24 -28.70
N VAL A 24 -3.45 3.93 -27.41
CA VAL A 24 -2.16 3.52 -26.85
C VAL A 24 -1.79 2.17 -27.49
N PRO A 25 -0.58 2.02 -28.09
CA PRO A 25 -0.20 0.78 -28.76
C PRO A 25 -0.35 -0.42 -27.83
N ALA A 26 -1.00 -1.49 -28.28
CA ALA A 26 -1.09 -2.73 -27.51
C ALA A 26 0.31 -3.38 -27.45
N GLY A 27 0.78 -3.70 -26.24
CA GLY A 27 2.08 -4.34 -26.06
C GLY A 27 2.53 -4.39 -24.61
N PRO A 28 3.47 -5.29 -24.27
CA PRO A 28 3.96 -5.47 -22.91
C PRO A 28 4.83 -4.31 -22.42
N ALA A 29 5.31 -3.45 -23.33
CA ALA A 29 6.11 -2.29 -23.00
C ALA A 29 5.68 -1.05 -23.77
N LEU A 30 5.81 0.13 -23.14
CA LEU A 30 5.78 1.43 -23.80
C LEU A 30 7.17 2.05 -23.72
N VAL A 31 7.66 2.60 -24.82
CA VAL A 31 8.94 3.32 -24.85
C VAL A 31 8.64 4.77 -25.19
N GLY A 32 9.27 5.70 -24.48
CA GLY A 32 9.04 7.12 -24.70
C GLY A 32 9.98 8.02 -23.92
N GLU A 33 9.61 9.30 -23.88
CA GLU A 33 10.30 10.36 -23.15
C GLU A 33 9.33 10.95 -22.11
N VAL A 34 9.83 11.21 -20.91
CA VAL A 34 9.03 11.86 -19.87
C VAL A 34 8.78 13.32 -20.25
N SER A 35 7.52 13.68 -20.45
CA SER A 35 7.07 15.03 -20.81
C SER A 35 6.64 15.87 -19.59
N ALA A 36 6.19 15.21 -18.52
CA ALA A 36 5.87 15.84 -17.25
C ALA A 36 6.01 14.83 -16.10
N VAL A 37 6.27 15.34 -14.89
CA VAL A 37 6.29 14.56 -13.64
C VAL A 37 5.18 15.11 -12.75
N GLY A 38 4.19 14.28 -12.43
CA GLY A 38 3.09 14.60 -11.53
C GLY A 38 3.40 14.18 -10.09
N THR A 39 2.38 14.24 -9.23
CA THR A 39 2.51 13.85 -7.81
C THR A 39 2.40 12.34 -7.58
N ALA A 40 1.76 11.61 -8.50
CA ALA A 40 1.56 10.17 -8.40
C ALA A 40 1.83 9.41 -9.72
N ASP A 41 2.12 10.15 -10.79
CA ASP A 41 2.29 9.62 -12.14
C ASP A 41 3.34 10.42 -12.92
N VAL A 42 3.71 9.90 -14.08
CA VAL A 42 4.54 10.61 -15.07
C VAL A 42 3.85 10.61 -16.41
N ALA A 43 3.88 11.72 -17.13
CA ALA A 43 3.36 11.79 -18.48
C ALA A 43 4.48 11.40 -19.46
N VAL A 44 4.26 10.37 -20.27
CA VAL A 44 5.23 9.87 -21.25
C VAL A 44 4.76 10.17 -22.67
N ASP A 45 5.59 10.90 -23.42
CA ASP A 45 5.44 11.05 -24.85
C ASP A 45 6.05 9.83 -25.56
N ALA A 46 5.19 9.07 -26.24
CA ALA A 46 5.56 7.88 -26.99
C ALA A 46 5.32 8.05 -28.52
N GLY A 47 5.33 9.29 -29.01
CA GLY A 47 5.03 9.61 -30.41
C GLY A 47 3.55 9.47 -30.76
N LEU A 48 2.67 9.59 -29.75
CA LEU A 48 1.22 9.56 -29.91
C LEU A 48 0.68 10.99 -30.05
N ALA A 49 -0.63 11.12 -30.34
CA ALA A 49 -1.27 12.43 -30.47
C ALA A 49 -1.22 13.28 -29.19
N ARG A 50 -1.05 12.64 -28.02
CA ARG A 50 -0.85 13.27 -26.72
C ARG A 50 -0.06 12.33 -25.79
N PRO A 51 0.63 12.87 -24.77
CA PRO A 51 1.30 12.06 -23.75
C PRO A 51 0.31 11.14 -23.01
N VAL A 52 0.84 10.02 -22.53
CA VAL A 52 0.11 9.01 -21.74
C VAL A 52 0.52 9.14 -20.28
N SER A 53 -0.43 9.16 -19.35
CA SER A 53 -0.13 9.12 -17.92
C SER A 53 0.27 7.71 -17.51
N VAL A 54 1.38 7.60 -16.78
CA VAL A 54 1.92 6.34 -16.29
C VAL A 54 1.93 6.36 -14.77
N ARG A 55 1.04 5.58 -14.16
CA ARG A 55 1.00 5.33 -12.73
C ARG A 55 1.97 4.20 -12.39
N PHE A 56 2.69 4.36 -11.29
CA PHE A 56 3.72 3.40 -10.89
C PHE A 56 3.07 2.15 -10.30
N ALA A 57 3.39 0.98 -10.87
CA ALA A 57 2.88 -0.31 -10.41
C ALA A 57 3.55 -0.78 -9.11
N GLY A 58 2.78 -1.49 -8.30
CA GLY A 58 3.28 -2.25 -7.15
C GLY A 58 3.88 -1.40 -6.03
N ILE A 59 3.66 -0.08 -6.03
CA ILE A 59 4.11 0.82 -4.98
C ILE A 59 2.97 1.73 -4.54
N GLY A 60 2.96 2.07 -3.25
CA GLY A 60 2.04 3.01 -2.64
C GLY A 60 2.77 3.97 -1.72
N ALA A 61 2.13 5.09 -1.41
CA ALA A 61 2.65 6.06 -0.45
C ALA A 61 2.95 5.39 0.91
N ALA A 62 4.08 5.74 1.52
CA ALA A 62 4.43 5.28 2.87
C ALA A 62 3.68 6.10 3.94
N ALA A 63 2.37 5.85 4.08
CA ALA A 63 1.53 6.50 5.09
C ALA A 63 1.76 5.89 6.48
N CYS A 64 2.81 6.34 7.18
CA CYS A 64 3.28 5.76 8.43
C CYS A 64 2.84 6.51 9.69
N ASP A 65 2.28 7.70 9.56
CA ASP A 65 1.79 8.61 10.59
C ASP A 65 0.78 9.58 9.96
N ASP A 66 0.43 10.67 10.67
CA ASP A 66 -0.43 11.72 10.14
C ASP A 66 0.27 12.53 9.02
N ASP A 67 1.55 12.25 8.72
CA ASP A 67 2.24 12.88 7.60
C ASP A 67 1.72 12.35 6.26
N ASP A 68 1.75 13.25 5.28
CA ASP A 68 1.23 13.01 3.95
C ASP A 68 2.23 12.18 3.13
N GLY A 69 2.14 10.86 3.24
CA GLY A 69 2.96 9.92 2.46
C GLY A 69 2.90 10.17 0.94
N ASP A 70 1.82 10.79 0.44
CA ASP A 70 1.69 11.18 -0.96
C ASP A 70 2.68 12.29 -1.34
N SER A 71 2.97 13.22 -0.42
CA SER A 71 3.98 14.27 -0.63
C SER A 71 5.40 13.66 -0.74
N ALA A 72 5.72 12.67 0.09
CA ALA A 72 7.01 11.97 0.01
C ALA A 72 7.16 11.19 -1.31
N LEU A 73 6.10 10.52 -1.76
CA LEU A 73 6.06 9.85 -3.05
C LEU A 73 6.24 10.83 -4.21
N ALA A 74 5.54 11.97 -4.19
CA ALA A 74 5.65 13.02 -5.19
C ALA A 74 7.09 13.56 -5.30
N GLU A 75 7.73 13.87 -4.17
CA GLU A 75 9.13 14.30 -4.16
C GLU A 75 10.07 13.21 -4.69
N ALA A 76 9.81 11.94 -4.35
CA ALA A 76 10.61 10.83 -4.81
C ALA A 76 10.51 10.63 -6.32
N LEU A 77 9.31 10.80 -6.91
CA LEU A 77 9.13 10.82 -8.37
C LEU A 77 10.01 11.89 -9.01
N HIS A 78 9.99 13.12 -8.50
CA HIS A 78 10.85 14.20 -9.00
C HIS A 78 12.36 13.94 -8.82
N ARG A 79 12.77 13.10 -7.87
CA ARG A 79 14.18 12.72 -7.68
C ARG A 79 14.63 11.66 -8.68
N VAL A 80 13.81 10.63 -8.92
CA VAL A 80 14.20 9.48 -9.75
C VAL A 80 13.89 9.68 -11.24
N THR A 81 13.04 10.65 -11.58
CA THR A 81 12.68 10.99 -12.95
C THR A 81 12.71 12.49 -13.21
N HIS A 82 12.86 12.89 -14.46
CA HIS A 82 12.83 14.29 -14.89
C HIS A 82 12.28 14.39 -16.30
N VAL A 83 11.79 15.58 -16.66
CA VAL A 83 11.37 15.88 -18.03
C VAL A 83 12.57 15.72 -18.98
N GLY A 84 12.37 15.01 -20.09
CA GLY A 84 13.42 14.63 -21.03
C GLY A 84 14.04 13.25 -20.78
N ALA A 85 13.70 12.58 -19.68
CA ALA A 85 14.24 11.25 -19.40
C ALA A 85 13.68 10.22 -20.39
N LEU A 86 14.56 9.45 -21.02
CA LEU A 86 14.17 8.31 -21.85
C LEU A 86 13.80 7.14 -20.95
N VAL A 87 12.63 6.55 -21.18
CA VAL A 87 12.09 5.49 -20.32
C VAL A 87 11.54 4.31 -21.09
N VAL A 88 11.55 3.15 -20.43
CA VAL A 88 10.76 1.97 -20.80
C VAL A 88 9.76 1.71 -19.67
N VAL A 89 8.49 1.57 -20.02
CA VAL A 89 7.41 1.22 -19.09
C VAL A 89 7.00 -0.21 -19.34
N ALA A 90 7.31 -1.12 -18.42
CA ALA A 90 6.78 -2.48 -18.45
C ALA A 90 5.34 -2.46 -17.91
N ARG A 91 4.37 -2.74 -18.77
CA ARG A 91 2.94 -2.55 -18.47
C ARG A 91 2.42 -3.69 -17.63
N VAL A 92 1.60 -3.36 -16.64
CA VAL A 92 0.78 -4.31 -15.90
C VAL A 92 -0.58 -4.39 -16.58
N GLU A 93 -1.12 -5.59 -16.71
CA GLU A 93 -2.48 -5.78 -17.19
C GLU A 93 -3.48 -5.29 -16.13
N THR A 94 -4.02 -4.09 -16.31
CA THR A 94 -5.06 -3.53 -15.45
C THR A 94 -6.37 -3.38 -16.21
N SER A 95 -7.45 -3.97 -15.70
CA SER A 95 -8.80 -3.76 -16.24
C SER A 95 -9.43 -2.51 -15.62
N GLY A 96 -10.12 -1.70 -16.45
CA GLY A 96 -10.93 -0.57 -15.99
C GLY A 96 -10.22 0.78 -15.87
N GLU A 97 -8.94 0.88 -16.21
CA GLU A 97 -8.26 2.18 -16.30
C GLU A 97 -8.72 2.97 -17.54
N PRO A 98 -8.71 4.32 -17.47
CA PRO A 98 -8.90 5.16 -18.65
C PRO A 98 -7.91 4.80 -19.77
N VAL A 99 -8.32 4.99 -21.03
CA VAL A 99 -7.49 4.68 -22.20
C VAL A 99 -6.17 5.46 -22.27
N ASP A 100 -6.04 6.56 -21.52
CA ASP A 100 -4.84 7.40 -21.42
C ASP A 100 -4.03 7.19 -20.12
N VAL A 101 -4.38 6.18 -19.31
CA VAL A 101 -3.63 5.80 -18.11
C VAL A 101 -3.07 4.38 -18.27
N ILE A 102 -1.76 4.26 -18.08
CA ILE A 102 -1.08 2.97 -18.00
C ILE A 102 -0.59 2.79 -16.57
N VAL A 103 -0.73 1.57 -16.05
CA VAL A 103 -0.06 1.16 -14.81
C VAL A 103 1.16 0.33 -15.19
N GLY A 104 2.33 0.67 -14.66
CA GLY A 104 3.55 -0.04 -15.03
C GLY A 104 4.77 0.25 -14.18
N TYR A 105 5.80 -0.54 -14.41
CA TYR A 105 7.13 -0.32 -13.86
C TYR A 105 7.94 0.54 -14.82
N VAL A 106 8.46 1.65 -14.32
CA VAL A 106 9.21 2.62 -15.12
C VAL A 106 10.70 2.36 -14.95
N PHE A 107 11.41 2.23 -16.06
CA PHE A 107 12.85 2.05 -16.09
C PHE A 107 13.47 3.21 -16.87
N GLY A 108 14.62 3.68 -16.38
CA GLY A 108 15.50 4.52 -17.19
C GLY A 108 15.99 3.76 -18.41
N ARG A 109 16.44 4.50 -19.42
CA ARG A 109 16.95 3.94 -20.67
C ARG A 109 18.07 4.82 -21.21
N ASP A 110 19.13 4.18 -21.70
CA ASP A 110 20.19 4.88 -22.40
C ASP A 110 19.79 5.21 -23.83
N ALA A 111 20.28 6.35 -24.35
CA ALA A 111 20.02 6.76 -25.72
C ALA A 111 20.49 5.68 -26.72
N GLY A 112 19.60 5.25 -27.61
CA GLY A 112 19.88 4.21 -28.60
C GLY A 112 19.67 2.77 -28.14
N SER A 113 19.32 2.54 -26.86
CA SER A 113 18.87 1.23 -26.35
C SER A 113 17.34 1.14 -26.33
N THR A 114 16.80 -0.06 -26.48
CA THR A 114 15.39 -0.37 -26.17
C THR A 114 15.23 -1.12 -24.85
N ASP A 115 16.35 -1.49 -24.22
CA ASP A 115 16.36 -2.27 -22.99
C ASP A 115 16.39 -1.35 -21.76
N PRO A 116 15.73 -1.74 -20.66
CA PRO A 116 15.84 -1.07 -19.37
C PRO A 116 17.30 -0.94 -18.89
N SER A 117 17.66 0.24 -18.36
CA SER A 117 18.92 0.42 -17.63
C SER A 117 18.70 0.30 -16.13
N GLY A 118 19.33 -0.70 -15.50
CA GLY A 118 19.38 -0.83 -14.04
C GLY A 118 18.03 -1.12 -13.35
N PRO A 119 17.90 -0.79 -12.05
CA PRO A 119 16.67 -0.98 -11.29
C PRO A 119 15.57 -0.02 -11.75
N SER A 120 14.32 -0.46 -11.70
CA SER A 120 13.16 0.41 -11.97
C SER A 120 13.15 1.61 -11.03
N TYR A 121 12.59 2.73 -11.49
CA TYR A 121 12.31 3.89 -10.66
C TYR A 121 11.41 3.51 -9.47
N ASN A 122 10.47 2.58 -9.64
CA ASN A 122 9.67 2.01 -8.56
C ASN A 122 10.56 1.42 -7.45
N GLU A 123 11.54 0.58 -7.82
CA GLU A 123 12.48 -0.03 -6.88
C GLU A 123 13.36 1.02 -6.21
N GLN A 124 13.78 2.07 -6.93
CA GLN A 124 14.60 3.15 -6.39
C GLN A 124 13.84 3.96 -5.33
N ILE A 125 12.58 4.31 -5.59
CA ILE A 125 11.70 5.03 -4.64
C ILE A 125 11.50 4.19 -3.37
N VAL A 126 11.19 2.91 -3.52
CA VAL A 126 10.99 2.00 -2.38
C VAL A 126 12.28 1.79 -1.58
N ARG A 127 13.43 1.66 -2.25
CA ARG A 127 14.76 1.53 -1.60
C ARG A 127 15.14 2.78 -0.79
N ALA A 128 14.66 3.96 -1.22
CA ALA A 128 14.85 5.21 -0.50
C ALA A 128 13.92 5.33 0.73
N GLY A 129 12.88 4.49 0.81
CA GLY A 129 11.90 4.50 1.89
C GLY A 129 10.76 5.51 1.70
N ASP A 130 10.59 6.02 0.48
CA ASP A 130 9.55 7.02 0.16
C ASP A 130 8.23 6.38 -0.30
N ALA A 131 8.23 5.07 -0.53
CA ALA A 131 7.07 4.27 -0.87
C ALA A 131 7.16 2.87 -0.23
N ARG A 132 6.01 2.22 -0.10
CA ARG A 132 5.86 0.80 0.30
C ARG A 132 5.64 -0.05 -0.93
N ALA A 133 6.07 -1.32 -0.90
CA ALA A 133 5.65 -2.29 -1.89
C ALA A 133 4.15 -2.64 -1.69
N GLU A 134 3.44 -2.80 -2.80
CA GLU A 134 2.04 -3.23 -2.82
C GLU A 134 1.88 -4.57 -3.54
N PRO A 135 1.16 -5.54 -2.94
CA PRO A 135 0.57 -5.52 -1.60
C PRO A 135 1.62 -5.43 -0.49
N GLU A 136 1.23 -4.96 0.69
CA GLU A 136 2.15 -4.86 1.82
C GLU A 136 2.51 -6.22 2.42
N VAL A 137 3.72 -6.34 2.96
CA VAL A 137 4.18 -7.49 3.76
C VAL A 137 4.17 -7.17 5.24
N ASP A 138 3.88 -8.18 6.07
CA ASP A 138 3.98 -8.08 7.53
C ASP A 138 5.44 -7.97 7.97
N ARG A 139 5.70 -7.00 8.85
CA ARG A 139 7.02 -6.61 9.35
C ARG A 139 7.21 -6.92 10.84
N ALA A 140 6.25 -7.57 11.49
CA ALA A 140 6.36 -7.96 12.88
C ALA A 140 7.58 -8.87 13.15
N ALA A 141 8.09 -8.82 14.38
CA ALA A 141 9.20 -9.67 14.79
C ALA A 141 8.90 -11.17 14.55
N GLY A 142 9.76 -11.84 13.78
CA GLY A 142 9.62 -13.25 13.42
C GLY A 142 8.80 -13.52 12.14
N ALA A 143 8.27 -12.48 11.48
CA ALA A 143 7.60 -12.62 10.20
C ALA A 143 8.58 -13.06 9.10
N ASP A 144 8.19 -14.08 8.33
CA ASP A 144 8.95 -14.52 7.15
C ASP A 144 8.55 -13.68 5.92
N VAL A 145 9.18 -12.52 5.80
CA VAL A 145 8.93 -11.55 4.72
C VAL A 145 9.19 -12.17 3.34
N ALA A 146 10.23 -12.98 3.20
CA ALA A 146 10.58 -13.61 1.92
C ALA A 146 9.51 -14.60 1.47
N ALA A 147 8.99 -15.43 2.39
CA ALA A 147 7.90 -16.35 2.08
C ALA A 147 6.58 -15.62 1.78
N GLN A 148 6.28 -14.51 2.47
CA GLN A 148 5.13 -13.67 2.14
C GLN A 148 5.24 -13.10 0.73
N ALA A 149 6.41 -12.54 0.38
CA ALA A 149 6.68 -11.98 -0.93
C ALA A 149 6.53 -13.03 -2.03
N ALA A 150 7.10 -14.23 -1.84
CA ALA A 150 6.99 -15.33 -2.78
C ALA A 150 5.54 -15.80 -2.97
N ARG A 151 4.75 -15.90 -1.89
CA ARG A 151 3.32 -16.26 -1.98
C ARG A 151 2.52 -15.22 -2.76
N ALA A 152 2.72 -13.93 -2.48
CA ALA A 152 2.04 -12.86 -3.18
C ALA A 152 2.43 -12.81 -4.66
N ALA A 153 3.72 -12.90 -4.98
CA ALA A 153 4.22 -12.90 -6.36
C ALA A 153 3.63 -14.05 -7.20
N ASN A 154 3.50 -15.25 -6.62
CA ASN A 154 2.94 -16.41 -7.32
C ASN A 154 1.46 -16.23 -7.70
N ALA A 155 0.73 -15.34 -7.04
CA ALA A 155 -0.66 -15.02 -7.36
C ALA A 155 -0.79 -13.95 -8.46
N MET A 156 0.30 -13.27 -8.84
CA MET A 156 0.30 -12.16 -9.79
C MET A 156 0.61 -12.62 -11.22
N SER A 157 0.21 -11.84 -12.22
CA SER A 157 0.62 -11.99 -13.61
C SER A 157 2.01 -11.35 -13.84
N GLN A 158 2.57 -11.52 -15.05
CA GLN A 158 3.73 -10.75 -15.44
C GLN A 158 3.30 -9.32 -15.81
N PRO A 159 4.12 -8.29 -15.54
CA PRO A 159 5.49 -8.34 -14.99
C PRO A 159 5.57 -8.38 -13.44
N ASP A 160 4.47 -8.16 -12.73
CA ASP A 160 4.43 -8.07 -11.26
C ASP A 160 5.07 -9.26 -10.56
N ARG A 161 4.79 -10.49 -11.02
CA ARG A 161 5.36 -11.73 -10.46
C ARG A 161 6.89 -11.68 -10.36
N THR A 162 7.56 -11.03 -11.31
CA THR A 162 9.03 -10.93 -11.35
C THR A 162 9.56 -9.74 -10.57
N LEU A 163 8.83 -8.62 -10.59
CA LEU A 163 9.32 -7.34 -10.06
C LEU A 163 8.91 -7.09 -8.62
N TYR A 164 7.75 -7.58 -8.17
CA TYR A 164 7.28 -7.42 -6.80
C TYR A 164 8.27 -7.95 -5.74
N PRO A 165 8.91 -9.14 -5.87
CA PRO A 165 9.95 -9.55 -4.93
C PRO A 165 11.14 -8.59 -4.84
N ARG A 166 11.47 -7.89 -5.93
CA ARG A 166 12.53 -6.87 -5.92
C ARG A 166 12.12 -5.63 -5.14
N LEU A 167 10.86 -5.21 -5.26
CA LEU A 167 10.31 -4.13 -4.44
C LEU A 167 10.32 -4.49 -2.96
N VAL A 168 9.91 -5.71 -2.59
CA VAL A 168 9.94 -6.14 -1.18
C VAL A 168 11.37 -6.19 -0.63
N ASN A 169 12.35 -6.62 -1.45
CA ASN A 169 13.78 -6.57 -1.06
C ASN A 169 14.25 -5.13 -0.85
N ALA A 170 13.93 -4.21 -1.77
CA ALA A 170 14.23 -2.79 -1.64
C ALA A 170 13.58 -2.17 -0.39
N GLU A 171 12.32 -2.53 -0.09
CA GLU A 171 11.63 -2.06 1.11
C GLU A 171 12.29 -2.64 2.37
N THR A 172 12.77 -3.88 2.33
CA THR A 172 13.50 -4.50 3.45
C THR A 172 14.81 -3.76 3.74
N GLU A 173 15.54 -3.33 2.70
CA GLU A 173 16.71 -2.46 2.85
C GLU A 173 16.33 -1.13 3.51
N ALA A 174 15.28 -0.46 3.01
CA ALA A 174 14.80 0.80 3.57
C ALA A 174 14.32 0.66 5.03
N TRP A 175 13.58 -0.40 5.33
CA TRP A 175 13.05 -0.75 6.65
C TRP A 175 14.18 -0.96 7.65
N SER A 176 15.18 -1.78 7.30
CA SER A 176 16.32 -2.06 8.18
C SER A 176 17.17 -0.83 8.48
N ALA A 177 17.20 0.13 7.55
CA ALA A 177 17.94 1.37 7.71
C ALA A 177 17.08 2.54 8.24
N GLY A 178 15.77 2.34 8.43
CA GLY A 178 14.84 3.39 8.87
C GLY A 178 14.83 4.63 7.96
N ARG A 179 14.94 4.45 6.64
CA ARG A 179 15.07 5.55 5.66
C ARG A 179 13.74 6.20 5.33
N GLY A 180 13.79 7.44 4.82
CA GLY A 180 12.66 8.11 4.19
C GLY A 180 11.39 8.17 5.05
N ALA A 181 10.24 8.21 4.36
CA ALA A 181 8.92 8.27 4.94
C ALA A 181 8.50 6.98 5.66
N ILE A 182 9.20 5.84 5.47
CA ILE A 182 8.90 4.59 6.19
C ILE A 182 9.44 4.56 7.63
N GLY A 183 10.36 5.46 7.98
CA GLY A 183 10.99 5.52 9.32
C GLY A 183 10.00 5.51 10.52
N PRO A 184 8.88 6.27 10.48
CA PRO A 184 7.85 6.19 11.52
C PRO A 184 7.18 4.81 11.64
N CYS A 185 6.93 4.10 10.52
CA CYS A 185 6.39 2.74 10.56
C CYS A 185 7.35 1.78 11.27
N VAL A 186 8.65 1.90 10.97
CA VAL A 186 9.69 1.05 11.58
C VAL A 186 9.70 1.23 13.10
N ARG A 187 9.64 2.48 13.58
CA ARG A 187 9.59 2.77 15.03
C ARG A 187 8.32 2.23 15.67
N ARG A 188 7.16 2.47 15.05
CA ARG A 188 5.87 1.97 15.55
C ARG A 188 5.88 0.44 15.66
N GLN A 189 6.38 -0.26 14.65
CA GLN A 189 6.47 -1.72 14.69
C GLN A 189 7.39 -2.20 15.80
N ALA A 190 8.55 -1.55 16.00
CA ALA A 190 9.45 -1.89 17.09
C ALA A 190 8.79 -1.73 18.47
N ASP A 191 7.98 -0.67 18.66
CA ASP A 191 7.22 -0.46 19.89
C ASP A 191 6.16 -1.55 20.11
N LEU A 192 5.45 -1.94 19.04
CA LEU A 192 4.47 -3.04 19.06
C LEU A 192 5.14 -4.37 19.42
N ASP A 193 6.27 -4.69 18.79
CA ASP A 193 7.02 -5.92 19.05
C ASP A 193 7.54 -5.95 20.50
N ALA A 194 8.05 -4.82 21.00
CA ALA A 194 8.50 -4.69 22.40
C ALA A 194 7.34 -4.80 23.40
N ALA A 195 6.15 -4.30 23.06
CA ALA A 195 4.95 -4.48 23.87
C ALA A 195 4.50 -5.95 23.91
N ALA A 196 4.47 -6.62 22.75
CA ALA A 196 4.13 -8.03 22.64
C ALA A 196 5.11 -8.91 23.44
N ALA A 197 6.41 -8.64 23.34
CA ALA A 197 7.43 -9.36 24.12
C ALA A 197 7.23 -9.20 25.64
N ARG A 198 6.93 -7.99 26.11
CA ARG A 198 6.63 -7.73 27.54
C ARG A 198 5.37 -8.47 28.00
N ALA A 199 4.32 -8.48 27.19
CA ALA A 199 3.09 -9.20 27.48
C ALA A 199 3.33 -10.73 27.56
N ALA A 200 4.08 -11.29 26.63
CA ALA A 200 4.45 -12.71 26.64
C ALA A 200 5.27 -13.09 27.88
N ALA A 201 6.25 -12.27 28.26
CA ALA A 201 7.06 -12.49 29.46
C ALA A 201 6.23 -12.44 30.74
N SER A 202 5.26 -11.51 30.84
CA SER A 202 4.36 -11.42 32.00
C SER A 202 3.47 -12.66 32.16
N THR A 203 3.03 -13.25 31.04
CA THR A 203 2.21 -14.48 31.02
C THR A 203 3.03 -15.71 31.44
N ALA A 204 4.27 -15.81 30.97
CA ALA A 204 5.18 -16.88 31.38
C ALA A 204 5.58 -16.79 32.87
N GLY A 205 5.76 -15.57 33.38
CA GLY A 205 6.00 -15.32 34.81
C GLY A 205 4.81 -15.68 35.71
N ALA A 206 3.58 -15.43 35.25
CA ALA A 206 2.36 -15.80 35.98
C ALA A 206 2.17 -17.33 36.08
N SER A 207 2.52 -18.09 35.03
CA SER A 207 2.52 -19.56 35.08
C SER A 207 3.65 -20.15 35.93
N SER A 208 4.69 -19.36 36.25
CA SER A 208 5.83 -19.79 37.07
C SER A 208 5.64 -19.49 38.57
N ALA A 209 4.56 -18.82 38.96
CA ALA A 209 4.14 -18.71 40.36
C ALA A 209 3.63 -20.08 40.83
N SER A 210 4.57 -20.98 41.10
CA SER A 210 4.33 -22.25 41.75
C SER A 210 3.58 -21.99 43.05
N VAL A 211 2.34 -22.49 43.12
CA VAL A 211 1.65 -22.71 44.39
C VAL A 211 2.60 -23.55 45.25
N GLN A 212 3.24 -22.90 46.21
CA GLN A 212 4.03 -23.59 47.22
C GLN A 212 3.06 -24.54 47.92
N PRO A 213 3.26 -25.87 47.89
CA PRO A 213 2.36 -26.78 48.58
C PRO A 213 2.45 -26.47 50.07
N THR A 214 1.35 -25.99 50.63
CA THR A 214 1.18 -25.84 52.07
C THR A 214 1.50 -27.19 52.72
N PRO A 215 2.39 -27.27 53.72
CA PRO A 215 2.67 -28.53 54.38
C PRO A 215 1.37 -29.09 54.99
N PRO A 216 1.12 -30.41 54.92
CA PRO A 216 -0.10 -30.99 55.43
C PRO A 216 -0.12 -30.85 56.96
N THR A 217 -1.08 -30.09 57.47
CA THR A 217 -1.46 -30.09 58.88
C THR A 217 -2.06 -31.46 59.22
N PRO A 218 -1.72 -32.09 60.37
CA PRO A 218 -2.38 -33.34 60.77
C PRO A 218 -3.87 -33.08 61.04
N GLN A 219 -4.74 -33.76 60.30
CA GLN A 219 -6.17 -33.82 60.59
C GLN A 219 -6.37 -34.62 61.88
N ALA A 220 -6.96 -33.98 62.89
CA ALA A 220 -7.73 -34.67 63.91
C ALA A 220 -9.19 -34.67 63.46
N ASP A 221 -9.75 -35.86 63.35
CA ASP A 221 -11.17 -36.13 63.15
C ASP A 221 -12.02 -35.48 64.26
N ASP A 222 -13.08 -34.76 63.91
CA ASP A 222 -14.46 -35.20 64.17
C ASP A 222 -15.52 -34.21 63.62
N PRO A 223 -16.76 -34.68 63.35
CA PRO A 223 -17.70 -34.05 62.43
C PRO A 223 -18.72 -33.16 63.14
N ARG A 224 -19.26 -32.18 62.42
CA ARG A 224 -20.67 -31.75 62.59
C ARG A 224 -21.19 -31.00 61.38
N THR A 225 -22.21 -31.63 60.80
CA THR A 225 -23.30 -31.12 59.98
C THR A 225 -23.86 -29.76 60.43
N ASN A 226 -24.01 -28.80 59.50
CA ASN A 226 -25.32 -28.39 58.91
C ASN A 226 -25.29 -26.98 58.29
N ASN A 227 -25.98 -26.90 57.16
CA ASN A 227 -26.37 -25.71 56.40
C ASN A 227 -27.06 -24.63 57.25
N ALA A 228 -26.80 -23.35 56.92
CA ALA A 228 -27.83 -22.30 56.86
C ALA A 228 -27.36 -21.11 56.00
N GLN A 229 -28.24 -20.71 55.07
CA GLN A 229 -28.14 -19.59 54.12
C GLN A 229 -28.34 -18.22 54.80
N ALA A 230 -27.83 -17.13 54.19
CA ALA A 230 -28.62 -15.91 53.87
C ALA A 230 -27.74 -14.86 53.14
N THR A 231 -27.97 -14.59 51.84
CA THR A 231 -28.73 -13.48 51.23
C THR A 231 -28.13 -12.07 51.32
N ALA A 232 -27.78 -11.48 50.17
CA ALA A 232 -27.93 -10.04 49.90
C ALA A 232 -28.01 -9.75 48.38
N ARG A 233 -28.92 -8.84 48.02
CA ARG A 233 -29.42 -8.49 46.67
C ARG A 233 -28.65 -7.31 46.03
N ARG A 234 -28.44 -7.37 44.69
CA ARG A 234 -28.61 -6.37 43.56
C ARG A 234 -28.14 -4.88 43.72
N PRO A 235 -27.91 -4.08 42.64
CA PRO A 235 -28.48 -4.18 41.27
C PRO A 235 -27.56 -3.90 40.05
N LEU A 236 -28.06 -4.26 38.86
CA LEU A 236 -27.65 -3.73 37.54
C LEU A 236 -28.22 -2.30 37.33
N PRO A 237 -27.62 -1.56 36.39
CA PRO A 237 -28.42 -0.78 35.43
C PRO A 237 -28.11 -1.11 33.96
N GLU A 238 -29.15 -1.51 33.21
CA GLU A 238 -29.36 -1.17 31.79
C GLU A 238 -29.85 0.30 31.74
N ARG A 239 -29.62 1.19 30.76
CA ARG A 239 -29.91 1.24 29.30
C ARG A 239 -29.69 2.77 28.95
N GLU A 240 -29.14 3.29 27.85
CA GLU A 240 -29.64 3.34 26.47
C GLU A 240 -28.74 4.30 25.59
N ARG A 241 -28.38 3.85 24.36
CA ARG A 241 -28.31 4.59 23.06
C ARG A 241 -27.08 5.49 22.71
N PRO A 242 -26.87 5.87 21.41
CA PRO A 242 -26.05 5.10 20.45
C PRO A 242 -25.03 6.01 19.72
N ILE A 243 -23.74 5.83 19.94
CA ILE A 243 -22.73 6.61 19.18
C ILE A 243 -22.27 5.79 17.98
N LEU A 244 -22.69 6.27 16.81
CA LEU A 244 -22.11 5.99 15.51
C LEU A 244 -20.60 6.25 15.56
N THR A 245 -19.80 5.19 15.50
CA THR A 245 -18.39 5.27 15.06
C THR A 245 -18.14 4.16 14.06
N ARG A 246 -18.30 4.53 12.78
CA ARG A 246 -17.46 3.99 11.71
C ARG A 246 -16.02 4.36 12.08
N PHE A 247 -15.13 3.38 12.21
CA PHE A 247 -13.72 3.40 11.78
C PHE A 247 -13.03 2.16 12.36
N CYS A 248 -13.24 1.02 11.70
CA CYS A 248 -12.24 -0.04 11.63
C CYS A 248 -12.10 -0.38 10.15
N GLN A 249 -10.97 -0.03 9.56
CA GLN A 249 -10.57 -0.55 8.26
C GLN A 249 -9.16 -1.12 8.37
N ARG A 250 -9.08 -2.44 8.12
CA ARG A 250 -8.01 -3.14 7.39
C ARG A 250 -6.59 -2.72 7.78
N THR A 251 -5.89 -3.37 8.71
CA THR A 251 -5.35 -4.73 8.55
C THR A 251 -4.98 -5.40 9.89
N GLU A 252 -5.46 -4.90 11.02
CA GLU A 252 -5.15 -5.49 12.32
C GLU A 252 -6.07 -6.70 12.61
N ARG A 253 -5.48 -7.89 12.79
CA ARG A 253 -6.21 -9.06 13.31
C ARG A 253 -6.14 -9.07 14.84
N CYS A 254 -7.32 -9.21 15.44
CA CYS A 254 -7.56 -9.66 16.81
C CYS A 254 -6.88 -10.99 17.12
#